data_AF-A0A7C6N126-F1
#
_entry.id   AF-A0A7C6N126-F1
#
_cell.length_a   1.000
_cell.length_b   1.000
_cell.length_c   1.000
_cell.angle_alpha   90.00
_cell.angle_beta   90.00
_cell.angle_gamma   90.00
#
_symmetry.space_group_name_H-M   'P 1'
#
loop_
_entity.id
_entity.type
_entity.pdbx_description
1 polymer ?
#
loop_
_entity_poly.entity_id
_entity_poly.type
_entity_poly.pdbx_seq_one_letter_code
_entity_poly.pdbx_strand_id
1 'polypeptide(L)'
;MRKIKNNKKKVENVSVSQKRPIIIISIAAVALLIMVILMVIESSEGKLKITNNTDANIEYVQAYFVGAEGRISDGFNFENMEAGKTNVVPSGEYELFGEEANLEVRFKFEGSNEVFVDAGYFNDNFSGNININFSNSDEDNIVNLHVKAKNGVLKSNRVFCDDEFKIDIVEGMEIE
;
A
#
# COMPACT_ATOMS: atom_id res chain seq x y z
N MET A 1 44.55 65.95 -38.21
CA MET A 1 43.45 65.68 -37.25
C MET A 1 42.81 64.34 -37.57
N ARG A 2 42.94 63.33 -36.70
CA ARG A 2 42.30 62.00 -36.83
C ARG A 2 40.87 62.08 -36.24
N LYS A 3 39.86 61.63 -37.00
CA LYS A 3 38.49 61.46 -36.49
C LYS A 3 38.41 60.22 -35.61
N ILE A 4 38.09 60.39 -34.33
CA ILE A 4 37.81 59.31 -33.39
C ILE A 4 36.41 58.77 -33.69
N LYS A 5 36.31 57.51 -34.11
CA LYS A 5 35.03 56.80 -34.22
C LYS A 5 34.63 56.29 -32.84
N ASN A 6 33.57 56.85 -32.26
CA ASN A 6 32.93 56.32 -31.06
C ASN A 6 32.30 54.97 -31.36
N ASN A 7 32.89 53.90 -30.85
CA ASN A 7 32.31 52.56 -30.85
C ASN A 7 31.27 52.48 -29.72
N LYS A 8 30.01 52.84 -30.02
CA LYS A 8 28.90 52.51 -29.14
C LYS A 8 28.65 51.01 -29.25
N LYS A 9 29.09 50.24 -28.25
CA LYS A 9 28.64 48.85 -28.05
C LYS A 9 27.11 48.88 -27.98
N LYS A 10 26.45 48.26 -28.95
CA LYS A 10 25.03 47.89 -28.82
C LYS A 10 24.96 46.91 -27.66
N VAL A 11 24.29 47.31 -26.58
CA VAL A 11 23.78 46.36 -25.60
C VAL A 11 22.72 45.55 -26.35
N GLU A 12 23.02 44.29 -26.64
CA GLU A 12 21.99 43.34 -27.06
C GLU A 12 21.02 43.21 -25.90
N ASN A 13 19.87 43.87 -26.03
CA ASN A 13 18.71 43.51 -25.25
C ASN A 13 18.34 42.09 -25.66
N VAL A 14 18.77 41.12 -24.87
CA VAL A 14 18.29 39.74 -24.97
C VAL A 14 16.78 39.83 -24.74
N SER A 15 16.03 39.76 -25.83
CA SER A 15 14.58 39.59 -25.83
C SER A 15 14.30 38.23 -25.21
N VAL A 16 14.13 38.20 -23.88
CA VAL A 16 13.55 37.03 -23.22
C VAL A 16 12.10 36.96 -23.69
N SER A 17 11.85 36.10 -24.68
CA SER A 17 10.50 35.79 -25.16
C SER A 17 9.57 35.55 -23.96
N GLN A 18 8.60 36.44 -23.76
CA GLN A 18 7.64 36.47 -22.65
C GLN A 18 6.87 35.14 -22.44
N LYS A 19 6.89 34.24 -23.42
CA LYS A 19 6.29 32.89 -23.34
C LYS A 19 7.09 31.91 -22.46
N ARG A 20 8.42 32.06 -22.34
CA ARG A 20 9.27 31.18 -21.52
C ARG A 20 9.00 31.27 -20.01
N PRO A 21 8.86 32.46 -19.39
CA PRO A 21 8.55 32.54 -17.96
C PRO A 21 7.15 31.99 -17.62
N ILE A 22 6.16 32.15 -18.50
CA ILE A 22 4.79 31.64 -18.27
C ILE A 22 4.77 30.11 -18.25
N ILE A 23 5.48 29.45 -19.16
CA ILE A 23 5.58 27.98 -19.18
C ILE A 23 6.26 27.46 -17.92
N ILE A 24 7.36 28.09 -17.48
CA ILE A 24 8.08 27.68 -16.26
C ILE A 24 7.21 27.86 -15.01
N ILE A 25 6.50 28.99 -14.89
CA ILE A 25 5.58 29.23 -13.77
C ILE A 25 4.43 28.22 -13.76
N SER A 26 3.89 27.87 -14.94
CA SER A 26 2.83 26.87 -15.03
C SER A 26 3.29 25.46 -14.62
N ILE A 27 4.51 25.06 -14.99
CA ILE A 27 5.09 23.78 -14.56
C ILE A 27 5.32 23.76 -13.06
N ALA A 28 5.84 24.85 -12.48
CA ALA A 28 6.05 24.96 -11.04
C ALA A 28 4.73 24.88 -10.25
N ALA A 29 3.66 25.51 -10.73
CA ALA A 29 2.34 25.45 -10.12
C ALA A 29 1.76 24.03 -10.15
N VAL A 30 1.91 23.30 -11.26
CA VAL A 30 1.47 21.91 -11.38
C VAL A 30 2.26 20.99 -10.45
N ALA A 31 3.59 21.14 -10.38
CA ALA A 31 4.43 20.35 -9.49
C ALA A 31 4.07 20.57 -8.01
N LEU A 32 3.78 21.82 -7.62
CA LEU A 32 3.36 22.15 -6.26
C LEU A 32 1.99 21.56 -5.94
N LEU A 33 1.03 21.60 -6.88
CA LEU A 33 -0.26 20.93 -6.72
C LEU A 33 -0.09 19.42 -6.51
N ILE A 34 0.77 18.76 -7.29
CA ILE A 34 1.06 17.33 -7.14
C ILE A 34 1.66 17.05 -5.75
N MET A 35 2.62 17.87 -5.29
CA MET A 35 3.17 17.72 -3.93
C MET A 35 2.10 17.85 -2.84
N VAL A 36 1.22 18.84 -2.94
CA VAL A 36 0.12 19.01 -1.96
C VAL A 36 -0.80 17.79 -1.97
N ILE A 37 -1.16 17.27 -3.15
CA ILE A 37 -1.97 16.05 -3.26
C ILE A 37 -1.26 14.86 -2.60
N LEU A 38 0.04 14.68 -2.85
CA LEU A 38 0.82 13.61 -2.24
C LEU A 38 0.88 13.75 -0.71
N MET A 39 1.10 14.96 -0.19
CA MET A 39 1.09 15.22 1.26
C MET A 39 -0.25 14.88 1.90
N VAL A 40 -1.36 15.25 1.26
CA VAL A 40 -2.71 14.90 1.76
C VAL A 40 -2.90 13.39 1.79
N ILE A 41 -2.50 12.68 0.73
CA ILE A 41 -2.60 11.21 0.69
C ILE A 41 -1.70 10.56 1.75
N GLU A 42 -0.46 11.03 1.94
CA GLU A 42 0.44 10.49 2.96
C GLU A 42 0.02 10.82 4.40
N SER A 43 -0.67 11.94 4.61
CA SER A 43 -1.24 12.28 5.92
C SER A 43 -2.49 11.48 6.30
N SER A 44 -3.06 10.74 5.34
CA SER A 44 -4.26 9.94 5.61
C SER A 44 -3.92 8.70 6.42
N GLU A 45 -4.74 8.42 7.43
CA GLU A 45 -4.62 7.21 8.24
C GLU A 45 -4.79 5.95 7.36
N GLY A 46 -3.89 5.00 7.54
CA GLY A 46 -3.94 3.71 6.87
C GLY A 46 -5.24 2.95 7.17
N LYS A 47 -5.62 2.08 6.24
CA LYS A 47 -6.84 1.27 6.35
C LYS A 47 -6.50 -0.20 6.19
N LEU A 48 -7.08 -1.03 7.04
CA LEU A 48 -7.22 -2.45 6.79
C LEU A 48 -8.54 -2.68 6.06
N LYS A 49 -8.46 -3.24 4.86
CA LYS A 49 -9.59 -3.66 4.04
C LYS A 49 -9.57 -5.17 3.91
N ILE A 50 -10.63 -5.83 4.35
CA ILE A 50 -10.84 -7.26 4.13
C ILE A 50 -12.01 -7.44 3.19
N THR A 51 -11.79 -8.14 2.08
CA THR A 51 -12.83 -8.43 1.09
C THR A 51 -12.98 -9.93 0.94
N ASN A 52 -14.21 -10.42 1.14
CA ASN A 52 -14.60 -11.78 0.82
C ASN A 52 -15.29 -11.78 -0.56
N ASN A 53 -14.54 -12.04 -1.63
CA ASN A 53 -15.08 -12.25 -2.98
C ASN A 53 -15.23 -13.74 -3.31
N THR A 54 -15.40 -14.60 -2.29
CA THR A 54 -15.76 -16.00 -2.52
C THR A 54 -17.27 -16.20 -2.43
N ASP A 55 -17.73 -17.40 -2.80
CA ASP A 55 -19.13 -17.79 -2.66
C ASP A 55 -19.47 -18.35 -1.26
N ALA A 56 -18.48 -18.43 -0.36
CA ALA A 56 -18.61 -18.98 0.98
C ALA A 56 -18.47 -17.90 2.05
N ASN A 57 -19.18 -18.07 3.16
CA ASN A 57 -19.02 -17.21 4.33
C ASN A 57 -17.73 -17.55 5.08
N ILE A 58 -17.09 -16.51 5.63
CA ILE A 58 -15.93 -16.65 6.51
C ILE A 58 -16.40 -16.48 7.96
N GLU A 59 -16.17 -17.50 8.80
CA GLU A 59 -16.49 -17.49 10.23
C GLU A 59 -15.69 -16.42 10.95
N TYR A 60 -14.38 -16.33 10.69
CA TYR A 60 -13.56 -15.21 11.12
C TYR A 60 -12.31 -14.99 10.27
N VAL A 61 -11.79 -13.77 10.36
CA VAL A 61 -10.44 -13.39 9.94
C VAL A 61 -9.76 -12.68 11.09
N GLN A 62 -8.55 -13.13 11.43
CA GLN A 62 -7.63 -12.48 12.35
C GLN A 62 -6.38 -12.05 11.59
N ALA A 63 -5.91 -10.84 11.84
CA ALA A 63 -4.67 -10.35 11.26
C ALA A 63 -3.84 -9.63 12.33
N TYR A 64 -2.57 -9.97 12.47
CA TYR A 64 -1.63 -9.31 13.39
C TYR A 64 -0.19 -9.48 12.92
N PHE A 65 0.68 -8.58 13.38
CA PHE A 65 2.11 -8.69 13.12
C PHE A 65 2.75 -9.70 14.06
N VAL A 66 3.63 -10.52 13.50
CA VAL A 66 4.45 -11.51 14.22
C VAL A 66 5.92 -11.26 13.92
N GLY A 67 6.76 -11.29 14.94
CA GLY A 67 8.22 -11.27 14.83
C GLY A 67 8.82 -12.60 15.32
N ALA A 68 10.14 -12.63 15.49
CA ALA A 68 10.85 -13.85 15.90
C ALA A 68 10.39 -14.42 17.26
N GLU A 69 9.95 -13.56 18.18
CA GLU A 69 9.49 -13.93 19.53
C GLU A 69 7.96 -14.13 19.61
N GLY A 70 7.27 -14.11 18.46
CA GLY A 70 5.82 -14.28 18.36
C GLY A 70 5.09 -12.97 18.06
N ARG A 71 3.83 -12.88 18.51
CA ARG A 71 2.94 -11.76 18.19
C ARG A 71 3.44 -10.44 18.82
N ILE A 72 3.55 -9.42 18.00
CA ILE A 72 4.08 -8.09 18.38
C ILE A 72 3.04 -6.96 18.26
N SER A 73 1.84 -7.25 17.76
CA SER A 73 0.77 -6.25 17.67
C SER A 73 -0.56 -6.73 18.24
N ASP A 74 -1.42 -5.78 18.58
CA ASP A 74 -2.85 -6.07 18.66
C ASP A 74 -3.36 -6.54 17.29
N GLY A 75 -4.41 -7.36 17.32
CA GLY A 75 -4.88 -8.11 16.17
C GLY A 75 -6.26 -7.63 15.78
N PHE A 76 -6.48 -7.51 14.49
CA PHE A 76 -7.80 -7.24 13.95
C PHE A 76 -8.59 -8.53 13.93
N ASN A 77 -9.75 -8.52 14.57
CA ASN A 77 -10.65 -9.67 14.59
C ASN A 77 -11.95 -9.29 13.90
N PHE A 78 -12.29 -10.02 12.84
CA PHE A 78 -13.55 -9.89 12.13
C PHE A 78 -14.28 -11.21 12.20
N GLU A 79 -15.54 -11.16 12.59
CA GLU A 79 -16.40 -12.33 12.70
C GLU A 79 -17.51 -12.26 11.65
N ASN A 80 -17.99 -13.42 11.20
CA ASN A 80 -19.17 -13.61 10.35
C ASN A 80 -19.15 -12.74 9.08
N MET A 81 -18.10 -12.88 8.27
CA MET A 81 -17.99 -12.18 6.99
C MET A 81 -18.76 -12.91 5.89
N GLU A 82 -19.95 -12.38 5.56
CA GLU A 82 -20.76 -12.91 4.45
C GLU A 82 -20.04 -12.86 3.10
N ALA A 83 -20.40 -13.78 2.21
CA ALA A 83 -19.96 -13.79 0.81
C ALA A 83 -20.22 -12.45 0.10
N GLY A 84 -19.24 -12.00 -0.69
CA GLY A 84 -19.29 -10.74 -1.45
C GLY A 84 -19.13 -9.46 -0.61
N LYS A 85 -18.87 -9.55 0.71
CA LYS A 85 -18.76 -8.37 1.58
C LYS A 85 -17.34 -7.85 1.71
N THR A 86 -17.27 -6.57 2.09
CA THR A 86 -16.02 -5.89 2.43
C THR A 86 -16.18 -5.20 3.77
N ASN A 87 -15.18 -5.40 4.64
CA ASN A 87 -15.01 -4.64 5.88
C ASN A 87 -13.81 -3.71 5.74
N VAL A 88 -13.92 -2.50 6.27
CA VAL A 88 -12.85 -1.51 6.28
C VAL A 88 -12.76 -0.88 7.67
N VAL A 89 -11.57 -0.93 8.26
CA VAL A 89 -11.27 -0.30 9.54
C VAL A 89 -9.95 0.49 9.43
N PRO A 90 -9.70 1.46 10.32
CA PRO A 90 -8.38 2.05 10.44
C PRO A 90 -7.34 0.97 10.78
N SER A 91 -6.19 0.98 10.12
CA SER A 91 -5.11 0.05 10.43
C SER A 91 -4.29 0.47 11.65
N GLY A 92 -4.35 1.73 12.08
CA GLY A 92 -3.48 2.24 13.13
C GLY A 92 -2.00 2.31 12.70
N GLU A 93 -1.12 2.43 13.70
CA GLU A 93 0.32 2.60 13.58
C GLU A 93 1.06 1.54 14.41
N TYR A 94 2.11 0.96 13.85
CA TYR A 94 2.89 -0.11 14.46
C TYR A 94 4.39 0.16 14.36
N GLU A 95 5.10 0.05 15.47
CA GLU A 95 6.55 0.14 15.55
C GLU A 95 7.15 -1.24 15.24
N LEU A 96 7.52 -1.48 13.97
CA LEU A 96 8.06 -2.78 13.50
C LEU A 96 9.54 -2.67 13.09
N PHE A 97 10.17 -1.54 13.37
CA PHE A 97 11.58 -1.32 13.04
C PHE A 97 12.48 -2.23 13.88
N GLY A 98 13.27 -3.07 13.23
CA GLY A 98 14.16 -4.05 13.85
C GLY A 98 13.50 -5.40 14.14
N GLU A 99 12.19 -5.54 13.92
CA GLU A 99 11.43 -6.75 14.27
C GLU A 99 11.47 -7.83 13.19
N GLU A 100 11.78 -7.45 11.94
CA GLU A 100 11.74 -8.36 10.78
C GLU A 100 10.42 -9.13 10.69
N ALA A 101 9.32 -8.43 10.89
CA ALA A 101 8.01 -9.00 11.10
C ALA A 101 7.32 -9.46 9.81
N ASN A 102 6.38 -10.39 9.96
CA ASN A 102 5.39 -10.77 8.95
C ASN A 102 3.98 -10.37 9.41
N LEU A 103 3.04 -10.28 8.48
CA LEU A 103 1.62 -10.17 8.78
C LEU A 103 1.01 -11.58 8.76
N GLU A 104 0.73 -12.14 9.92
CA GLU A 104 0.01 -13.41 10.03
C GLU A 104 -1.47 -13.15 9.77
N VAL A 105 -2.04 -13.85 8.79
CA VAL A 105 -3.47 -13.82 8.47
C VAL A 105 -4.06 -15.19 8.74
N ARG A 106 -4.86 -15.30 9.80
CA ARG A 106 -5.53 -16.51 10.26
C ARG A 106 -7.02 -16.41 9.97
N PHE A 107 -7.61 -17.42 9.35
CA PHE A 107 -9.00 -17.36 8.92
C PHE A 107 -9.64 -18.75 8.88
N LYS A 108 -10.97 -18.75 8.87
CA LYS A 108 -11.74 -19.99 8.82
C LYS A 108 -13.03 -19.76 8.04
N PHE A 109 -13.27 -20.54 7.00
CA PHE A 109 -14.56 -20.57 6.30
C PHE A 109 -15.59 -21.38 7.11
N GLU A 110 -16.88 -21.07 6.96
CA GLU A 110 -17.94 -21.86 7.62
C GLU A 110 -17.82 -23.35 7.23
N GLY A 111 -17.77 -24.23 8.24
CA GLY A 111 -17.68 -25.68 8.04
C GLY A 111 -16.31 -26.20 7.59
N SER A 112 -15.27 -25.35 7.61
CA SER A 112 -13.90 -25.70 7.21
C SER A 112 -12.92 -25.72 8.41
N ASN A 113 -11.69 -26.14 8.15
CA ASN A 113 -10.58 -26.01 9.10
C ASN A 113 -10.02 -24.58 9.11
N GLU A 114 -9.44 -24.17 10.24
CA GLU A 114 -8.69 -22.92 10.31
C GLU A 114 -7.39 -23.03 9.50
N VAL A 115 -7.06 -21.97 8.78
CA VAL A 115 -5.81 -21.81 8.04
C VAL A 115 -5.13 -20.52 8.47
N PHE A 116 -3.80 -20.48 8.39
CA PHE A 116 -3.04 -19.24 8.52
C PHE A 116 -1.94 -19.16 7.46
N VAL A 117 -1.58 -17.94 7.09
CA VAL A 117 -0.43 -17.64 6.23
C VAL A 117 0.37 -16.49 6.81
N ASP A 118 1.67 -16.48 6.57
CA ASP A 118 2.57 -15.37 6.90
C ASP A 118 2.87 -14.57 5.64
N ALA A 119 2.38 -13.33 5.58
CA ALA A 119 2.51 -12.47 4.41
C ALA A 119 3.50 -11.33 4.66
N GLY A 120 4.28 -11.04 3.62
CA GLY A 120 5.13 -9.87 3.52
C GLY A 120 6.34 -9.89 4.45
N TYR A 121 7.07 -8.78 4.45
CA TYR A 121 8.20 -8.47 5.31
C TYR A 121 8.12 -7.02 5.75
N PHE A 122 8.19 -6.78 7.05
CA PHE A 122 8.04 -5.48 7.68
C PHE A 122 9.18 -5.22 8.66
N ASN A 123 9.99 -4.21 8.36
CA ASN A 123 11.14 -3.81 9.17
C ASN A 123 11.25 -2.27 9.25
N ASP A 124 10.10 -1.63 9.47
CA ASP A 124 9.93 -0.19 9.52
C ASP A 124 8.65 0.17 10.30
N ASN A 125 8.50 1.41 10.72
CA ASN A 125 7.23 1.86 11.29
C ASN A 125 6.13 1.80 10.22
N PHE A 126 5.03 1.11 10.51
CA PHE A 126 3.95 0.88 9.57
C PHE A 126 2.67 1.61 10.00
N SER A 127 2.18 2.52 9.16
CA SER A 127 0.90 3.22 9.31
C SER A 127 0.09 3.18 8.01
N GLY A 128 0.40 2.20 7.16
CA GLY A 128 -0.03 2.08 5.78
C GLY A 128 -1.34 1.34 5.58
N ASN A 129 -1.71 1.13 4.32
CA ASN A 129 -2.90 0.34 3.98
C ASN A 129 -2.56 -1.14 3.92
N ILE A 130 -3.45 -1.98 4.45
CA ILE A 130 -3.43 -3.44 4.36
C ILE A 130 -4.69 -3.86 3.60
N ASN A 131 -4.55 -4.70 2.58
CA ASN A 131 -5.66 -5.29 1.84
C ASN A 131 -5.53 -6.81 1.91
N ILE A 132 -6.58 -7.47 2.40
CA ILE A 132 -6.71 -8.93 2.46
C ILE A 132 -7.90 -9.29 1.57
N ASN A 133 -7.67 -9.99 0.48
CA ASN A 133 -8.71 -10.30 -0.50
C ASN A 133 -8.79 -11.81 -0.73
N PHE A 134 -9.93 -12.39 -0.36
CA PHE A 134 -10.29 -13.77 -0.68
C PHE A 134 -11.08 -13.79 -1.99
N SER A 135 -10.78 -14.74 -2.87
CA SER A 135 -11.49 -14.90 -4.15
C SER A 135 -11.56 -16.37 -4.56
N ASN A 136 -12.61 -16.75 -5.28
CA ASN A 136 -12.76 -18.11 -5.79
C ASN A 136 -11.57 -18.50 -6.71
N SER A 137 -11.19 -19.77 -6.68
CA SER A 137 -10.36 -20.40 -7.71
C SER A 137 -11.24 -21.09 -8.75
N ASP A 138 -10.64 -21.47 -9.89
CA ASP A 138 -11.26 -22.37 -10.88
C ASP A 138 -11.26 -23.83 -10.41
N GLU A 139 -10.54 -24.13 -9.32
CA GLU A 139 -10.38 -25.46 -8.72
C GLU A 139 -11.32 -25.64 -7.52
N ASP A 140 -11.97 -26.81 -7.42
CA ASP A 140 -12.89 -27.12 -6.33
C ASP A 140 -12.18 -27.05 -4.96
N ASN A 141 -12.83 -26.43 -3.98
CA ASN A 141 -12.33 -26.23 -2.62
C ASN A 141 -11.07 -25.34 -2.49
N ILE A 142 -10.59 -24.75 -3.59
CA ILE A 142 -9.44 -23.86 -3.56
C ILE A 142 -9.91 -22.40 -3.55
N VAL A 143 -9.35 -21.61 -2.64
CA VAL A 143 -9.54 -20.15 -2.56
C VAL A 143 -8.22 -19.45 -2.77
N ASN A 144 -8.23 -18.38 -3.57
CA ASN A 144 -7.08 -17.49 -3.72
C ASN A 144 -7.14 -16.40 -2.64
N LEU A 145 -6.05 -16.25 -1.89
CA LEU A 145 -5.85 -15.19 -0.91
C LEU A 145 -4.75 -14.25 -1.39
N HIS A 146 -5.08 -12.98 -1.59
CA HIS A 146 -4.12 -11.92 -1.91
C HIS A 146 -3.97 -10.99 -0.71
N VAL A 147 -2.74 -10.89 -0.19
CA VAL A 147 -2.39 -10.01 0.93
C VAL A 147 -1.43 -8.94 0.42
N LYS A 148 -1.84 -7.68 0.53
CA LYS A 148 -1.06 -6.53 0.06
C LYS A 148 -1.01 -5.44 1.11
N ALA A 149 0.20 -5.09 1.54
CA ALA A 149 0.42 -3.98 2.45
C ALA A 149 1.41 -2.96 1.88
N LYS A 150 1.13 -1.67 2.06
CA LYS A 150 2.02 -0.59 1.62
C LYS A 150 1.96 0.61 2.57
N ASN A 151 3.13 1.16 2.87
CA ASN A 151 3.26 2.41 3.60
C ASN A 151 3.20 3.58 2.61
N GLY A 152 2.23 4.50 2.77
CA GLY A 152 2.09 5.69 1.92
C GLY A 152 2.01 5.41 0.40
N VAL A 153 2.46 6.40 -0.38
CA VAL A 153 2.50 6.35 -1.86
C VAL A 153 3.87 5.87 -2.35
N LEU A 154 4.93 6.25 -1.64
CA LEU A 154 6.30 5.88 -1.98
C LEU A 154 6.61 4.47 -1.46
N LYS A 155 7.24 3.65 -2.30
CA LYS A 155 7.69 2.32 -1.89
C LYS A 155 8.76 2.46 -0.80
N SER A 156 8.56 1.82 0.34
CA SER A 156 9.62 1.59 1.32
C SER A 156 10.40 0.34 0.91
N ASN A 157 11.72 0.38 1.05
CA ASN A 157 12.59 -0.80 0.87
C ASN A 157 12.62 -1.69 2.13
N ARG A 158 11.75 -1.43 3.10
CA ARG A 158 11.68 -2.13 4.39
C ARG A 158 10.29 -2.67 4.68
N VAL A 159 9.34 -2.43 3.76
CA VAL A 159 7.99 -2.96 3.81
C VAL A 159 7.68 -3.53 2.43
N PHE A 160 7.58 -4.85 2.34
CA PHE A 160 7.26 -5.57 1.10
C PHE A 160 6.14 -6.55 1.38
N CYS A 161 4.96 -6.35 0.79
CA CYS A 161 3.85 -7.28 0.94
C CYS A 161 2.93 -7.14 -0.27
N ASP A 162 2.94 -8.15 -1.12
CA ASP A 162 2.10 -8.30 -2.31
C ASP A 162 2.09 -9.79 -2.66
N ASP A 163 1.62 -10.60 -1.72
CA ASP A 163 1.72 -12.05 -1.74
C ASP A 163 0.38 -12.68 -2.09
N GLU A 164 0.42 -13.70 -2.95
CA GLU A 164 -0.73 -14.46 -3.39
C GLU A 164 -0.56 -15.91 -2.93
N PHE A 165 -1.59 -16.46 -2.30
CA PHE A 165 -1.63 -17.81 -1.76
C PHE A 165 -2.82 -18.56 -2.34
N LYS A 166 -2.64 -19.85 -2.61
CA LYS A 166 -3.73 -20.78 -2.88
C LYS A 166 -4.00 -21.61 -1.64
N ILE A 167 -5.25 -21.69 -1.23
CA ILE A 167 -5.65 -22.33 0.02
C ILE A 167 -6.64 -23.43 -0.28
N ASP A 168 -6.32 -24.66 0.12
CA ASP A 168 -7.29 -25.74 0.20
C ASP A 168 -8.09 -25.59 1.49
N ILE A 169 -9.36 -25.21 1.37
CA ILE A 169 -10.22 -24.96 2.54
C ILE A 169 -10.65 -26.26 3.24
N VAL A 170 -10.63 -27.40 2.56
CA VAL A 170 -11.03 -28.70 3.13
C VAL A 170 -9.86 -29.29 3.90
N GLU A 171 -8.69 -29.33 3.29
CA GLU A 171 -7.47 -29.82 3.93
C GLU A 171 -6.93 -28.84 4.98
N GLY A 172 -7.27 -27.55 4.84
CA GLY A 172 -6.91 -26.51 5.79
C GLY A 172 -5.45 -26.08 5.67
N MET A 173 -4.92 -26.01 4.44
CA MET A 173 -3.52 -25.69 4.20
C MET A 173 -3.29 -24.88 2.92
N GLU A 174 -2.19 -24.15 2.91
CA GLU A 174 -1.63 -23.54 1.70
C GLU A 174 -1.11 -24.63 0.75
N ILE A 175 -1.31 -24.42 -0.55
CA ILE A 175 -0.84 -25.29 -1.63
C ILE A 175 -0.04 -24.47 -2.67
N GLU A 176 0.92 -25.12 -3.33
CA GLU A 176 1.79 -24.52 -4.36
C GLU A 176 1.09 -24.25 -5.71
#